data_AF-A0A225WP71-F1
#
_entry.id   AF-A0A225WP71-F1
#
_cell.length_a   1.000
_cell.length_b   1.000
_cell.length_c   1.000
_cell.angle_alpha   90.00
_cell.angle_beta   90.00
_cell.angle_gamma   90.00
#
_symmetry.space_group_name_H-M   'P 1'
#
loop_
_entity.id
_entity.type
_entity.pdbx_description
1 polymer ?
#
loop_
_entity_poly.entity_id
_entity_poly.type
_entity_poly.pdbx_seq_one_letter_code
_entity_poly.pdbx_strand_id
1 'polypeptide(L)'
;MKNGKCSKKFSKAFADETVMAEDKYPAYMRRPRLEGTLIHKGKVWDNATINKWIVPNNPHLSQKYNCHINVELCATNNAVKYIYKYVYKGSDMTTIIIEGEEIQTNEILQCMTDRYISPVEACMRLFSFATQGSSRSVVNLPIHLESMRMVTY
;
A
#
# COMPACT_ATOMS: atom_id res chain seq x y z
N MET A 1 -11.84 -16.92 -3.36
CA MET A 1 -13.01 -16.70 -4.24
C MET A 1 -14.20 -16.31 -3.38
N LYS A 2 -15.18 -15.55 -3.90
CA LYS A 2 -16.47 -15.30 -3.23
C LYS A 2 -17.57 -15.74 -4.18
N ASN A 3 -18.46 -16.64 -3.74
CA ASN A 3 -19.56 -17.19 -4.54
C ASN A 3 -19.12 -17.75 -5.90
N GLY A 4 -18.04 -18.54 -5.92
CA GLY A 4 -17.48 -19.10 -7.15
C GLY A 4 -16.82 -18.09 -8.11
N LYS A 5 -16.80 -16.80 -7.76
CA LYS A 5 -16.18 -15.74 -8.56
C LYS A 5 -14.90 -15.23 -7.91
N CYS A 6 -13.96 -14.77 -8.73
CA CYS A 6 -12.77 -14.10 -8.22
C CYS A 6 -13.16 -12.78 -7.56
N SER A 7 -12.78 -12.58 -6.30
CA SER A 7 -13.05 -11.33 -5.55
C SER A 7 -12.38 -10.10 -6.18
N LYS A 8 -11.33 -10.31 -6.99
CA LYS A 8 -10.62 -9.29 -7.74
C LYS A 8 -11.18 -9.06 -9.16
N LYS A 9 -12.35 -9.65 -9.46
CA LYS A 9 -13.08 -9.50 -10.74
C LYS A 9 -12.28 -9.99 -11.96
N PHE A 10 -11.56 -11.10 -11.79
CA PHE A 10 -10.97 -11.84 -12.90
C PHE A 10 -11.92 -12.96 -13.36
N SER A 11 -11.93 -13.34 -14.64
CA SER A 11 -11.13 -12.81 -15.76
C SER A 11 -11.51 -11.38 -16.19
N LYS A 12 -10.55 -10.59 -16.67
CA LYS A 12 -10.78 -9.26 -17.26
C LYS A 12 -11.03 -9.36 -18.76
N ALA A 13 -11.84 -8.44 -19.31
CA ALA A 13 -12.03 -8.34 -20.75
C ALA A 13 -10.71 -7.95 -21.45
N PHE A 14 -10.60 -8.30 -22.74
CA PHE A 14 -9.56 -7.75 -23.59
C PHE A 14 -9.86 -6.29 -23.90
N ALA A 15 -8.80 -5.52 -24.14
CA ALA A 15 -8.84 -4.12 -24.49
C ALA A 15 -7.61 -3.80 -25.35
N ASP A 16 -7.82 -3.12 -26.47
CA ASP A 16 -6.75 -2.79 -27.41
C ASP A 16 -5.84 -1.67 -26.91
N GLU A 17 -6.38 -0.82 -26.02
CA GLU A 17 -5.71 0.30 -25.38
C GLU A 17 -6.08 0.40 -23.89
N THR A 18 -5.31 1.21 -23.14
CA THR A 18 -5.63 1.49 -21.73
C THR A 18 -6.61 2.65 -21.66
N VAL A 19 -7.81 2.39 -21.14
CA VAL A 19 -8.87 3.41 -21.03
C VAL A 19 -9.00 3.87 -19.58
N MET A 20 -8.91 5.18 -19.39
CA MET A 20 -9.16 5.83 -18.12
C MET A 20 -10.66 6.07 -17.96
N ALA A 21 -11.19 5.74 -16.78
CA ALA A 21 -12.58 5.99 -16.45
C ALA A 21 -12.67 6.81 -15.17
N GLU A 22 -13.57 7.78 -15.14
CA GLU A 22 -13.82 8.62 -13.98
C GLU A 22 -14.31 7.74 -12.80
N ASP A 23 -13.69 7.93 -11.64
CA ASP A 23 -13.93 7.19 -10.39
C ASP A 23 -13.92 5.65 -10.48
N LYS A 24 -13.23 5.11 -11.49
CA LYS A 24 -13.05 3.65 -11.66
C LYS A 24 -11.58 3.32 -11.85
N TYR A 25 -11.24 2.07 -11.54
CA TYR A 25 -9.94 1.53 -11.93
C TYR A 25 -9.82 1.58 -13.46
N PRO A 26 -8.64 1.94 -13.99
CA PRO A 26 -8.41 1.95 -15.42
C PRO A 26 -8.58 0.55 -16.02
N ALA A 27 -9.16 0.50 -17.21
CA ALA A 27 -9.21 -0.71 -18.01
C ALA A 27 -7.88 -0.82 -18.77
N TYR A 28 -6.94 -1.59 -18.21
CA TYR A 28 -5.65 -1.80 -18.85
C TYR A 28 -5.77 -2.56 -20.16
N MET A 29 -4.94 -2.16 -21.13
CA MET A 29 -4.72 -2.90 -22.37
C MET A 29 -4.40 -4.37 -22.08
N ARG A 30 -5.18 -5.27 -22.69
CA ARG A 30 -5.06 -6.73 -22.57
C ARG A 30 -5.34 -7.33 -23.93
N ARG A 31 -4.33 -7.91 -24.56
CA ARG A 31 -4.45 -8.50 -25.89
C ARG A 31 -4.50 -10.03 -25.80
N PRO A 32 -5.24 -10.72 -26.68
CA PRO A 32 -5.13 -12.16 -26.82
C PRO A 32 -3.71 -12.55 -27.24
N ARG A 33 -3.29 -13.76 -26.88
CA ARG A 33 -2.09 -14.38 -27.47
C ARG A 33 -2.51 -15.29 -28.61
N LEU A 34 -1.53 -15.85 -29.32
CA LEU A 34 -1.75 -16.92 -30.29
C LEU A 34 -2.49 -18.10 -29.64
N GLU A 35 -3.33 -18.76 -30.43
CA GLU A 35 -4.00 -19.99 -30.00
C GLU A 35 -2.99 -21.07 -29.58
N GLY A 36 -3.45 -21.96 -28.71
CA GLY A 36 -2.66 -23.10 -28.24
C GLY A 36 -2.64 -23.19 -26.73
N THR A 37 -1.65 -23.92 -26.23
CA THR A 37 -1.59 -24.32 -24.83
C THR A 37 -0.31 -23.81 -24.19
N LEU A 38 -0.44 -23.17 -23.03
CA LEU A 38 0.68 -22.76 -22.21
C LEU A 38 0.82 -23.72 -21.03
N ILE A 39 1.96 -24.38 -20.92
CA ILE A 39 2.28 -25.25 -19.77
C ILE A 39 3.26 -24.50 -18.87
N HIS A 40 2.87 -24.28 -17.61
CA HIS A 40 3.75 -23.66 -16.62
C HIS A 40 3.57 -24.35 -15.27
N LYS A 41 4.69 -24.81 -14.67
CA LYS A 41 4.70 -25.53 -13.39
C LYS A 41 3.70 -26.70 -13.34
N GLY A 42 3.66 -27.50 -14.40
CA GLY A 42 2.76 -28.66 -14.52
C GLY A 42 1.28 -28.31 -14.70
N LYS A 43 0.92 -27.02 -14.81
CA LYS A 43 -0.44 -26.57 -15.08
C LYS A 43 -0.59 -26.20 -16.54
N VAL A 44 -1.71 -26.63 -17.12
CA VAL A 44 -2.10 -26.40 -18.50
C VAL A 44 -3.07 -25.23 -18.55
N TRP A 45 -2.79 -24.25 -19.40
CA TRP A 45 -3.60 -23.06 -19.58
C TRP A 45 -3.91 -22.84 -21.06
N ASP A 46 -5.07 -22.28 -21.34
CA ASP A 46 -5.37 -21.74 -22.67
C ASP A 46 -4.51 -20.50 -22.93
N ASN A 47 -3.61 -20.61 -23.92
CA ASN A 47 -2.66 -19.55 -24.24
C ASN A 47 -3.38 -18.30 -24.77
N ALA A 48 -4.46 -18.46 -25.54
CA ALA A 48 -5.17 -17.34 -26.14
C ALA A 48 -5.79 -16.43 -25.06
N THR A 49 -6.28 -17.01 -23.96
CA THR A 49 -7.03 -16.28 -22.92
C THR A 49 -6.25 -15.99 -21.65
N ILE A 50 -5.02 -16.49 -21.49
CA ILE A 50 -4.24 -16.35 -20.25
C ILE A 50 -4.07 -14.89 -19.80
N ASN A 51 -3.93 -13.96 -20.74
CA ASN A 51 -3.78 -12.52 -20.46
C ASN A 51 -5.00 -11.90 -19.77
N LYS A 52 -6.18 -12.55 -19.84
CA LYS A 52 -7.36 -12.13 -19.07
C LYS A 52 -7.21 -12.35 -17.57
N TRP A 53 -6.27 -13.20 -17.13
CA TRP A 53 -6.06 -13.60 -15.74
C TRP A 53 -4.82 -12.98 -15.09
N ILE A 54 -4.01 -12.27 -15.87
CA ILE A 54 -2.74 -11.70 -15.41
C ILE A 54 -2.94 -10.31 -14.79
N VAL A 55 -2.25 -10.02 -13.69
CA VAL A 55 -2.15 -8.67 -13.13
C VAL A 55 -1.07 -7.91 -13.91
N PRO A 56 -1.32 -6.67 -14.38
CA PRO A 56 -0.29 -5.87 -15.05
C PRO A 56 0.95 -5.74 -14.17
N ASN A 57 2.11 -5.95 -14.74
CA ASN A 57 3.38 -5.78 -14.06
C ASN A 57 4.36 -5.01 -14.96
N ASN A 58 5.45 -4.54 -14.35
CA ASN A 58 6.57 -3.96 -15.09
C ASN A 58 7.74 -4.96 -15.05
N PRO A 59 8.16 -5.53 -16.19
CA PRO A 59 9.25 -6.50 -16.25
C PRO A 59 10.57 -5.97 -15.68
N HIS A 60 10.91 -4.70 -15.99
CA HIS A 60 12.13 -4.07 -15.50
C HIS A 60 12.13 -3.93 -13.98
N LEU A 61 11.03 -3.46 -13.38
CA LEU A 61 10.91 -3.37 -11.92
C LEU A 61 10.96 -4.76 -11.28
N SER A 62 10.23 -5.72 -11.86
CA SER A 62 10.17 -7.07 -11.30
C SER A 62 11.53 -7.76 -11.31
N GLN A 63 12.32 -7.55 -12.37
CA GLN A 63 13.68 -8.04 -12.48
C GLN A 63 14.62 -7.31 -11.51
N LYS A 64 14.56 -5.98 -11.43
CA LYS A 64 15.41 -5.16 -10.57
C LYS A 64 15.30 -5.55 -9.09
N TYR A 65 14.09 -5.87 -8.63
CA TYR A 65 13.83 -6.18 -7.22
C TYR A 65 13.57 -7.67 -6.95
N ASN A 66 13.71 -8.53 -7.96
CA ASN A 66 13.46 -9.97 -7.89
C ASN A 66 12.12 -10.31 -7.21
N CYS A 67 11.07 -9.54 -7.49
CA CYS A 67 9.75 -9.71 -6.90
C CYS A 67 8.65 -9.30 -7.88
N HIS A 68 7.44 -9.82 -7.70
CA HIS A 68 6.32 -9.43 -8.56
C HIS A 68 5.79 -8.05 -8.16
N ILE A 69 6.02 -7.04 -8.99
CA ILE A 69 5.58 -5.66 -8.73
C ILE A 69 4.34 -5.36 -9.56
N ASN A 70 3.22 -5.14 -8.86
CA ASN A 70 2.00 -4.61 -9.46
C ASN A 70 2.20 -3.11 -9.73
N VAL A 71 1.89 -2.68 -10.95
CA VAL A 71 1.94 -1.26 -11.33
C VAL A 71 0.53 -0.80 -11.64
N GLU A 72 0.07 0.21 -10.92
CA GLU A 72 -1.25 0.79 -11.10
C GLU A 72 -1.15 2.26 -11.51
N LEU A 73 -1.94 2.65 -12.51
CA LEU A 73 -2.07 4.03 -12.94
C LEU A 73 -3.03 4.76 -12.00
N CYS A 74 -2.49 5.77 -11.33
CA CYS A 74 -3.18 6.60 -10.35
C CYS A 74 -3.41 8.00 -10.94
N ALA A 75 -4.52 8.19 -11.67
CA ALA A 75 -4.83 9.49 -12.31
C ALA A 75 -6.08 10.19 -11.76
N THR A 76 -6.78 9.59 -10.80
CA THR A 76 -7.99 10.19 -10.20
C THR A 76 -7.66 10.89 -8.88
N ASN A 77 -8.43 11.93 -8.52
CA ASN A 77 -8.30 12.61 -7.22
C ASN A 77 -8.38 11.63 -6.04
N ASN A 78 -9.22 10.58 -6.17
CA ASN A 78 -9.34 9.52 -5.19
C ASN A 78 -8.06 8.70 -5.04
N ALA A 79 -7.35 8.46 -6.14
CA ALA A 79 -6.09 7.74 -6.12
C ALA A 79 -4.95 8.59 -5.51
N VAL A 80 -4.94 9.91 -5.75
CA VAL A 80 -4.03 10.85 -5.04
C VAL A 80 -4.30 10.83 -3.54
N LYS A 81 -5.56 10.99 -3.12
CA LYS A 81 -5.97 10.87 -1.70
C LYS A 81 -5.53 9.54 -1.10
N TYR A 82 -5.63 8.45 -1.87
CA TYR A 82 -5.19 7.13 -1.45
C TYR A 82 -3.67 7.12 -1.20
N ILE A 83 -2.84 7.58 -2.15
CA ILE A 83 -1.39 7.66 -1.92
C ILE A 83 -1.06 8.47 -0.67
N TYR A 84 -1.64 9.66 -0.53
CA TYR A 84 -1.45 10.49 0.67
C TYR A 84 -1.86 9.75 1.94
N LYS A 85 -3.02 9.06 1.94
CA LYS A 85 -3.45 8.24 3.08
C LYS A 85 -2.41 7.19 3.46
N TYR A 86 -1.72 6.55 2.52
CA TYR A 86 -0.70 5.53 2.82
C TYR A 86 0.64 6.13 3.24
N VAL A 87 1.06 7.23 2.61
CA VAL A 87 2.28 7.97 2.99
C VAL A 87 2.16 8.53 4.40
N TYR A 88 0.98 9.03 4.77
CA TYR A 88 0.70 9.68 6.05
C TYR A 88 -0.11 8.82 7.02
N LYS A 89 -0.26 7.51 6.76
CA LYS A 89 -1.09 6.60 7.59
C LYS A 89 -0.61 6.47 9.04
N GLY A 90 0.54 7.04 9.37
CA GLY A 90 1.22 6.79 10.63
C GLY A 90 1.82 5.39 10.65
N SER A 91 2.49 5.06 11.75
CA SER A 91 3.01 3.72 11.95
C SER A 91 1.90 2.80 12.43
N ASP A 92 2.03 1.50 12.14
CA ASP A 92 1.14 0.53 12.75
C ASP A 92 1.31 0.60 14.27
N MET A 93 0.20 0.78 14.98
CA MET A 93 0.16 0.84 16.44
C MET A 93 -0.48 -0.44 16.95
N THR A 94 -0.01 -0.92 18.08
CA THR A 94 -0.58 -2.04 18.82
C THR A 94 -0.93 -1.57 20.22
N THR A 95 -1.99 -2.12 20.80
CA THR A 95 -2.35 -1.88 22.19
C THR A 95 -2.06 -3.14 22.97
N ILE A 96 -1.23 -3.02 23.98
CA ILE A 96 -0.84 -4.09 24.91
C ILE A 96 -1.64 -3.87 26.19
N ILE A 97 -2.31 -4.92 26.65
CA ILE A 97 -3.02 -4.93 27.93
C ILE A 97 -2.14 -5.66 28.93
N ILE A 98 -1.77 -4.99 30.02
CA ILE A 98 -0.94 -5.56 31.09
C ILE A 98 -1.87 -5.98 32.23
N GLU A 99 -1.99 -7.30 32.43
CA GLU A 99 -2.77 -7.90 33.51
C GLU A 99 -1.84 -8.37 34.65
N GLY A 100 -2.13 -7.99 35.89
CA GLY A 100 -1.38 -8.41 37.08
C GLY A 100 -2.16 -8.11 38.36
N GLU A 101 -2.11 -9.02 39.34
CA GLU A 101 -2.93 -8.96 40.56
C GLU A 101 -2.65 -7.72 41.44
N GLU A 102 -1.48 -7.10 41.33
CA GLU A 102 -1.09 -5.87 42.08
C GLU A 102 -1.29 -4.57 41.29
N ILE A 103 -1.72 -4.63 40.03
CA ILE A 103 -1.90 -3.44 39.21
C ILE A 103 -3.26 -2.83 39.55
N GLN A 104 -3.24 -1.66 40.19
CA GLN A 104 -4.44 -0.84 40.42
C GLN A 104 -5.36 -0.84 39.19
N THR A 105 -6.67 -0.88 39.43
CA THR A 105 -7.77 -0.75 38.44
C THR A 105 -7.79 0.63 37.77
N ASN A 106 -6.68 1.02 37.16
CA ASN A 106 -6.53 2.22 36.37
C ASN A 106 -6.33 1.80 34.91
N GLU A 107 -7.37 1.98 34.10
CA GLU A 107 -7.40 1.62 32.68
C GLU A 107 -6.22 2.25 31.88
N ILE A 108 -5.73 3.42 32.29
CA ILE A 108 -4.61 4.11 31.65
C ILE A 108 -3.28 3.37 31.89
N LEU A 109 -3.10 2.78 33.08
CA LEU A 109 -1.90 2.00 33.39
C LEU A 109 -1.96 0.59 32.79
N GLN A 110 -3.17 0.08 32.55
CA GLN A 110 -3.39 -1.25 31.99
C GLN A 110 -3.26 -1.29 30.45
N CYS A 111 -3.52 -0.18 29.75
CA CYS A 111 -3.42 -0.11 28.29
C CYS A 111 -2.22 0.71 27.82
N MET A 112 -1.20 0.03 27.29
CA MET A 112 -0.06 0.67 26.63
C MET A 112 -0.27 0.66 25.12
N THR A 113 -0.12 1.82 24.46
CA THR A 113 -0.22 1.91 22.99
C THR A 113 1.16 2.14 22.42
N ASP A 114 1.71 1.14 21.73
CA ASP A 114 3.07 1.16 21.20
C ASP A 114 3.10 1.02 19.69
N ARG A 115 4.19 1.51 19.09
CA ARG A 115 4.44 1.34 17.67
C ARG A 115 4.90 -0.08 17.39
N TYR A 116 4.17 -0.78 16.53
CA TYR A 116 4.62 -2.03 15.96
C TYR A 116 5.76 -1.78 14.97
N ILE A 117 6.85 -2.54 15.11
CA ILE A 117 7.97 -2.56 14.18
C ILE A 117 7.97 -3.93 13.51
N SER A 118 7.74 -3.95 12.19
CA SER A 118 7.78 -5.21 11.44
C SER A 118 9.20 -5.80 11.41
N PRO A 119 9.37 -7.13 11.25
CA PRO A 119 10.70 -7.73 11.15
C PRO A 119 11.58 -7.09 10.06
N VAL A 120 10.98 -6.71 8.93
CA VAL A 120 11.69 -6.03 7.82
C VAL A 120 12.17 -4.65 8.25
N GLU A 121 11.33 -3.86 8.91
CA GLU A 121 11.70 -2.54 9.42
C GLU A 121 12.79 -2.64 10.51
N ALA A 122 12.71 -3.65 11.38
CA ALA A 122 13.73 -3.92 12.39
C ALA A 122 15.08 -4.23 11.75
N CYS A 123 15.11 -5.12 10.73
CA CYS A 123 16.34 -5.40 9.98
C CYS A 123 16.90 -4.14 9.31
N MET A 124 16.05 -3.32 8.67
CA MET A 124 16.52 -2.07 8.04
C MET A 124 17.14 -1.11 9.04
N ARG A 125 16.57 -0.98 10.24
CA ARG A 125 17.14 -0.16 11.32
C ARG A 125 18.44 -0.76 11.86
N LEU A 126 18.49 -2.07 12.07
CA LEU A 126 19.67 -2.78 12.59
C LEU A 126 20.87 -2.68 11.63
N PHE A 127 20.61 -2.70 10.32
CA PHE A 127 21.62 -2.49 9.29
C PHE A 127 21.85 -1.02 8.92
N SER A 128 21.21 -0.07 9.63
CA SER A 128 21.32 1.37 9.38
C SER A 128 21.03 1.78 7.92
N PHE A 129 20.14 1.08 7.24
CA PHE A 129 19.72 1.47 5.90
C PHE A 129 18.87 2.74 5.95
N ALA A 130 19.07 3.65 4.99
CA ALA A 130 18.23 4.83 4.83
C ALA A 130 16.79 4.38 4.46
N THR A 131 15.87 4.48 5.41
CA THR A 131 14.47 4.08 5.25
C THR A 131 13.58 5.22 4.76
N GLN A 132 13.86 6.45 5.20
CA GLN A 132 13.18 7.66 4.75
C GLN A 132 14.16 8.83 4.68
N GLY A 133 14.14 9.58 3.58
CA GLY A 133 14.74 10.91 3.50
C GLY A 133 13.65 11.96 3.62
N SER A 134 13.68 12.77 4.68
CA SER A 134 12.77 13.92 4.80
C SER A 134 13.61 15.17 5.02
N SER A 135 13.73 16.00 3.99
CA SER A 135 14.25 17.36 4.14
C SER A 135 13.09 18.26 4.54
N ARG A 136 12.79 18.37 5.83
CA ARG A 136 11.80 19.33 6.34
C ARG A 136 12.53 20.48 7.00
N SER A 137 12.21 21.70 6.59
CA SER A 137 12.52 22.89 7.39
C SER A 137 11.68 22.81 8.66
N VAL A 138 12.33 22.68 9.82
CA VAL A 138 11.66 22.77 11.11
C VAL A 138 11.46 24.25 11.39
N VAL A 139 10.23 24.73 11.27
CA VAL A 139 9.86 26.08 11.68
C VAL A 139 9.24 25.97 13.07
N ASN A 140 9.86 26.60 14.08
CA ASN A 140 9.23 26.74 15.39
C ASN A 140 7.98 27.59 15.25
N LEU A 141 6.81 27.01 15.51
CA LEU A 141 5.60 27.78 15.69
C LEU A 141 5.73 28.56 17.01
N PRO A 142 5.56 29.89 17.00
CA PRO A 142 5.55 30.65 18.24
C PRO A 142 4.38 30.18 19.12
N ILE A 143 4.71 29.65 20.29
CA ILE A 143 3.72 29.29 21.31
C ILE A 143 3.34 30.60 22.01
N HIS A 144 2.09 31.02 21.87
CA HIS A 144 1.57 32.18 22.60
C HIS A 144 1.16 31.74 24.01
N LEU A 145 1.86 32.25 25.02
CA LEU A 145 1.40 32.18 26.40
C LEU A 145 0.23 33.14 26.61
N GLU A 146 -0.61 32.84 27.60
CA GLU A 146 -1.74 33.70 27.97
C GLU A 146 -1.23 35.12 28.25
N SER A 147 -1.81 36.11 27.57
CA SER A 147 -1.39 37.53 27.57
C SER A 147 -0.24 37.95 26.62
N MET A 148 0.36 37.04 25.84
CA MET A 148 1.44 37.37 24.89
C MET A 148 0.97 37.36 23.42
N ARG A 149 0.03 38.26 23.07
CA ARG A 149 -0.33 38.48 21.66
C ARG A 149 0.68 39.42 21.02
N MET A 150 1.31 39.00 19.92
CA MET A 150 1.92 39.96 19.00
C MET A 150 0.81 40.67 18.24
N VAL A 151 0.70 41.98 18.43
CA VAL A 151 -0.09 42.85 17.56
C VAL A 151 0.82 43.21 16.38
N THR A 152 0.43 42.78 15.19
CA THR A 152 1.05 43.25 13.94
C THR A 152 0.11 44.27 13.30
N TYR A 153 0.64 45.45 12.98
CA TYR A 153 -0.02 46.53 12.24
C TYR A 153 -0.21 46.17 10.76
#